data_AF-A0A842PG71-F1
#
_entry.id   AF-A0A842PG71-F1
#
_cell.length_a   1.000
_cell.length_b   1.000
_cell.length_c   1.000
_cell.angle_alpha   90.00
_cell.angle_beta   90.00
_cell.angle_gamma   90.00
#
_symmetry.space_group_name_H-M   'P 1'
#
loop_
_entity.id
_entity.type
_entity.pdbx_description
1 polymer ?
#
loop_
_entity_poly.entity_id
_entity_poly.type
_entity_poly.pdbx_seq_one_letter_code
_entity_poly.pdbx_strand_id
1 'polypeptide(L)' 'MYVERRDWDVKTKLLSSIEKAKKILDYQPQMEFEDGLKNVHEWFTGNRETIKRSAEF' A
#
# COMPACT_ATOMS: atom_id res chain seq x y z
N MET A 1 -3.10 15.49 -16.75
CA MET A 1 -4.55 15.64 -16.59
C MET A 1 -4.84 15.57 -15.10
N TYR A 2 -5.42 16.61 -14.51
CA TYR A 2 -5.81 16.59 -13.09
C TYR A 2 -7.14 15.83 -12.98
N VAL A 3 -7.22 14.89 -12.03
CA VAL A 3 -8.45 14.20 -11.68
C VAL A 3 -8.89 14.72 -10.32
N GLU A 4 -10.13 15.20 -10.23
CA GLU A 4 -10.67 15.74 -8.99
C GLU A 4 -10.78 14.67 -7.91
N ARG A 5 -10.76 15.10 -6.65
CA ARG A 5 -10.94 14.20 -5.52
C ARG A 5 -12.32 13.56 -5.60
N ARG A 6 -12.37 12.25 -5.41
CA ARG A 6 -13.63 11.49 -5.36
C ARG A 6 -14.53 12.05 -4.26
N ASP A 7 -15.80 12.31 -4.56
CA ASP A 7 -16.76 12.90 -3.62
C ASP A 7 -16.87 12.14 -2.29
N TRP A 8 -16.68 10.83 -2.33
CA TRP A 8 -16.76 9.94 -1.17
C TRP A 8 -15.44 9.81 -0.39
N ASP A 9 -14.33 10.32 -0.93
CA ASP A 9 -13.04 10.34 -0.27
C ASP A 9 -12.99 11.55 0.68
N VAL A 10 -13.67 11.46 1.82
CA VAL A 10 -13.79 12.58 2.77
C VAL A 10 -12.62 12.65 3.76
N LYS A 11 -11.88 11.55 3.98
CA LYS A 11 -10.83 11.47 5.01
C LYS A 11 -9.47 11.85 4.44
N THR A 12 -8.95 13.01 4.84
CA THR A 12 -7.64 13.53 4.38
C THR A 12 -6.44 12.94 5.13
N LYS A 13 -6.66 12.34 6.30
CA LYS A 13 -5.62 11.76 7.15
C LYS A 13 -6.15 10.48 7.79
N LEU A 14 -5.35 9.43 7.71
CA LEU A 14 -5.61 8.14 8.32
C LEU A 14 -4.34 7.69 9.02
N LEU A 15 -4.40 7.56 10.34
CA LEU A 15 -3.31 7.05 11.16
C LEU A 15 -3.90 6.11 12.21
N SER A 16 -3.42 4.86 12.21
CA SER A 16 -3.89 3.82 13.11
C SER A 16 -3.01 3.73 14.35
N SER A 17 -3.61 3.43 15.50
CA SER A 17 -2.86 2.96 16.67
C SER A 17 -2.67 1.44 16.59
N ILE A 18 -1.43 0.97 16.76
CA ILE A 18 -1.10 -0.46 16.74
C ILE A 18 -0.94 -1.07 18.15
N GLU A 19 -1.22 -0.30 19.21
CA GLU A 19 -0.97 -0.70 20.60
C GLU A 19 -1.69 -1.98 21.01
N LYS A 20 -2.93 -2.16 20.54
CA LYS A 20 -3.69 -3.39 20.82
C LYS A 20 -3.05 -4.61 20.18
N ALA A 21 -2.60 -4.49 18.93
CA ALA A 21 -1.95 -5.59 18.21
C ALA A 21 -0.61 -5.92 18.86
N LYS A 22 0.17 -4.91 19.25
CA LYS A 22 1.42 -5.09 19.99
C LYS A 22 1.21 -5.85 21.30
N LYS A 23 0.18 -5.50 22.09
CA LYS A 23 -0.08 -6.14 23.39
C LYS A 23 -0.57 -7.59 23.29
N ILE A 24 -1.40 -7.89 22.30
CA ILE A 24 -2.09 -9.20 22.20
C ILE A 24 -1.32 -10.18 21.33
N LEU A 25 -0.66 -9.68 20.28
CA LEU A 25 -0.07 -10.50 19.22
C LEU A 25 1.46 -10.34 19.15
N ASP A 26 2.06 -9.53 20.02
CA ASP A 26 3.45 -9.09 19.93
C ASP A 26 3.78 -8.51 18.53
N TYR A 27 2.78 -7.86 17.93
CA TYR A 27 2.91 -7.35 16.57
C TYR A 27 3.80 -6.12 16.53
N GLN A 28 4.83 -6.19 15.67
CA GLN A 28 5.69 -5.08 15.31
C GLN A 28 5.91 -5.07 13.78
N PRO A 29 5.56 -3.98 13.08
CA PRO A 29 5.95 -3.80 11.68
C PRO A 29 7.47 -3.89 11.55
N GLN A 30 7.95 -4.72 10.63
CA GLN A 30 9.39 -4.94 10.41
C GLN A 30 9.93 -4.24 9.15
N MET A 31 9.03 -3.73 8.31
CA MET A 31 9.38 -3.18 7.00
C MET A 31 9.08 -1.69 7.01
N GLU A 32 10.12 -0.89 6.75
CA GLU A 32 9.97 0.53 6.48
C GLU A 32 9.25 0.76 5.15
N PHE A 33 8.60 1.91 5.02
CA PHE A 33 7.75 2.21 3.86
C PHE A 33 8.56 2.20 2.55
N GLU A 34 9.72 2.83 2.55
CA GLU A 34 10.60 2.95 1.39
C GLU A 34 11.10 1.59 0.90
N ASP A 35 11.41 0.69 1.83
CA ASP A 35 11.88 -0.65 1.48
C ASP A 35 10.74 -1.52 0.94
N GLY A 36 9.54 -1.37 1.50
CA GLY A 36 8.33 -1.97 0.95
C GLY A 36 8.05 -1.51 -0.48
N LEU A 37 8.20 -0.21 -0.77
CA LEU A 37 8.03 0.33 -2.12
C LEU A 37 9.05 -0.24 -3.11
N LYS A 38 10.32 -0.38 -2.72
CA LYS A 38 11.35 -1.01 -3.57
C LYS A 38 10.98 -2.45 -3.91
N ASN A 39 10.59 -3.24 -2.92
CA ASN A 39 10.18 -4.63 -3.12
C ASN A 39 9.00 -4.75 -4.09
N VAL A 40 7.99 -3.88 -3.95
CA VAL A 40 6.83 -3.84 -4.86
C VAL A 40 7.26 -3.45 -6.27
N HIS A 41 8.14 -2.47 -6.42
CA HIS A 41 8.66 -2.05 -7.72
C HIS A 41 9.46 -3.17 -8.41
N GLU A 42 10.32 -3.87 -7.68
CA GLU A 42 11.06 -5.02 -8.19
C GLU A 42 10.11 -6.13 -8.65
N TRP A 43 9.10 -6.46 -7.84
CA TRP A 43 8.07 -7.42 -8.25
C TRP A 43 7.32 -6.96 -9.50
N PHE A 44 6.94 -5.68 -9.58
CA PHE A 44 6.18 -5.13 -10.70
C PHE A 44 6.99 -5.16 -12.00
N THR A 45 8.27 -4.79 -11.95
CA THR A 45 9.15 -4.82 -13.12
C THR A 45 9.40 -6.25 -13.60
N GLY A 46 9.59 -7.21 -12.68
CA GLY A 46 9.73 -8.63 -13.01
C GLY A 46 8.47 -9.27 -13.60
N ASN A 47 7.27 -8.77 -13.25
CA ASN A 47 5.99 -9.35 -13.66
C ASN A 47 5.25 -8.52 -14.72
N ARG A 48 5.91 -7.52 -15.32
CA ARG A 48 5.28 -6.49 -16.16
C ARG A 48 4.38 -7.05 -17.27
N GLU A 49 4.80 -8.10 -17.98
CA GLU A 49 4.01 -8.65 -19.09
C GLU A 49 2.77 -9.42 -18.60
N THR A 50 2.88 -10.13 -17.48
CA THR A 50 1.74 -10.78 -16.84
C THR A 50 0.72 -9.75 -16.35
N ILE A 51 1.21 -8.65 -15.74
CA ILE A 51 0.37 -7.55 -15.27
C ILE A 51 -0.36 -6.90 -16.44
N LYS A 52 0.35 -6.57 -17.54
CA LYS A 52 -0.30 -5.98 -18.73
C LYS A 52 -1.41 -6.86 -19.30
N ARG A 53 -1.23 -8.19 -19.30
CA ARG A 53 -2.23 -9.12 -19.81
C ARG A 53 -3.44 -9.25 -18.88
N SER A 54 -3.25 -9.09 -17.57
CA SER A 54 -4.24 -9.43 -16.55
C SER A 54 -4.89 -8.21 -15.90
N ALA A 55 -4.37 -7.01 -16.15
CA ALA A 55 -4.92 -5.78 -15.58
C ALA A 55 -6.24 -5.41 -16.26
N GLU A 56 -7.25 -5.15 -15.44
CA GLU A 56 -8.57 -4.67 -15.84
C GLU A 56 -8.67 -3.20 -15.45
N PHE A 57 -8.96 -2.34 -16.44
CA PHE A 57 -8.97 -0.88 -16.32
C PHE A 57 -10.37 -0.32 -16.61
#